data_AF-A0A0E0EJT7-F1
#
_entry.id   AF-A0A0E0EJT7-F1
#
_cell.length_a   1.000
_cell.length_b   1.000
_cell.length_c   1.000
_cell.angle_alpha   90.00
_cell.angle_beta   90.00
_cell.angle_gamma   90.00
#
_symmetry.space_group_name_H-M   'P 1'
#
loop_
_entity.id
_entity.type
_entity.pdbx_description
1 polymer ?
#
loop_
_entity_poly.entity_id
_entity_poly.type
_entity_poly.pdbx_seq_one_letter_code
_entity_poly.pdbx_strand_id
1 'polypeptide(L)'
;MSRMEGIGEAMPGGAILDDTVRIFSVDDFDNSSIMKHNNKTGRWLSTFKAIWGWNDTDLFIGNMARAIDIILVDLNGSSLLAMNNARLESEHMTAIPGRFSAHPYKVGHLACASSGGKVFLWTRA
;
A
#
# COMPACT_ATOMS: atom_id res chain seq x y z
N MET A 1 -1.94 0.28 -30.07
CA MET A 1 -2.59 1.12 -29.04
C MET A 1 -3.72 0.29 -28.43
N SER A 2 -3.41 -0.51 -27.41
CA SER A 2 -4.39 -1.35 -26.71
C SER A 2 -4.58 -0.78 -25.32
N ARG A 3 -5.72 -0.14 -25.13
CA ARG A 3 -6.22 0.39 -23.85
C ARG A 3 -6.54 -0.81 -22.96
N MET A 4 -5.71 -1.07 -21.96
CA MET A 4 -6.00 -2.06 -20.91
C MET A 4 -6.82 -1.32 -19.84
N GLU A 5 -8.13 -1.51 -19.86
CA GLU A 5 -9.03 -1.08 -18.80
C GLU A 5 -9.10 -2.19 -17.75
N GLY A 6 -8.88 -1.83 -16.50
CA GLY A 6 -8.87 -2.75 -15.38
C GLY A 6 -8.03 -2.19 -14.24
N ILE A 7 -8.40 -1.01 -13.74
CA ILE A 7 -7.88 -0.53 -12.46
C ILE A 7 -8.37 -1.50 -11.38
N GLY A 8 -7.53 -2.46 -10.99
CA GLY A 8 -7.78 -3.28 -9.81
C GLY A 8 -7.85 -2.36 -8.60
N GLU A 9 -9.06 -2.02 -8.18
CA GLU A 9 -9.29 -1.24 -6.97
C GLU A 9 -9.12 -2.20 -5.79
N ALA A 10 -8.08 -1.99 -4.98
CA ALA A 10 -7.99 -2.61 -3.67
C ALA A 10 -9.13 -2.03 -2.82
N MET A 11 -10.29 -2.67 -2.85
CA MET A 11 -11.47 -2.23 -2.11
C MET A 11 -11.20 -2.41 -0.61
N PRO A 12 -11.14 -1.32 0.19
CA PRO A 12 -11.03 -1.45 1.63
C PRO A 12 -12.41 -1.82 2.18
N GLY A 13 -12.75 -3.11 2.14
CA GLY A 13 -13.90 -3.63 2.87
C GLY A 13 -13.66 -3.46 4.36
N GLY A 14 -14.30 -2.47 4.98
CA GLY A 14 -14.44 -2.37 6.45
C GLY A 14 -13.16 -2.37 7.31
N ALA A 15 -11.99 -2.04 6.75
CA ALA A 15 -10.67 -2.25 7.36
C ALA A 15 -10.29 -1.29 8.53
N ILE A 16 -11.26 -0.71 9.24
CA ILE A 16 -10.98 0.22 10.35
C ILE A 16 -10.75 -0.53 11.68
N LEU A 17 -11.07 -1.83 11.76
CA LEU A 17 -11.08 -2.58 13.03
C LEU A 17 -10.20 -3.84 13.10
N ASP A 18 -9.85 -4.47 11.98
CA ASP A 18 -9.30 -5.83 12.01
C ASP A 18 -7.75 -5.93 12.01
N ASP A 19 -7.03 -4.81 11.93
CA ASP A 19 -5.55 -4.78 11.94
C ASP A 19 -4.93 -5.61 10.80
N THR A 20 -5.63 -5.69 9.65
CA THR A 20 -5.20 -6.48 8.50
C THR A 20 -5.27 -5.71 7.18
N VAL A 21 -4.47 -6.18 6.22
CA VAL A 21 -4.63 -5.89 4.80
C VAL A 21 -5.03 -7.20 4.14
N ARG A 22 -6.01 -7.10 3.24
CA ARG A 22 -6.50 -8.22 2.43
C ARG A 22 -6.36 -7.86 0.96
N ILE A 23 -5.81 -8.79 0.19
CA ILE A 23 -5.66 -8.68 -1.26
C ILE A 23 -6.52 -9.78 -1.87
N PHE A 24 -7.29 -9.43 -2.90
CA PHE A 24 -8.14 -10.35 -3.63
C PHE A 24 -7.66 -10.46 -5.06
N SER A 25 -7.70 -11.66 -5.62
CA SER A 25 -7.66 -11.82 -7.07
C SER A 25 -9.00 -11.31 -7.65
N VAL A 26 -8.91 -10.58 -8.77
CA VAL A 26 -10.10 -10.07 -9.47
C VAL A 26 -10.78 -11.20 -10.25
N ASP A 27 -10.01 -12.17 -10.72
CA ASP A 27 -10.51 -13.31 -11.49
C ASP A 27 -11.13 -14.39 -10.58
N ASP A 28 -10.72 -14.43 -9.30
CA ASP A 28 -11.19 -15.38 -8.31
C ASP A 28 -11.16 -14.74 -6.90
N PHE A 29 -12.30 -14.24 -6.43
CA PHE A 29 -12.39 -13.60 -5.12
C PHE A 29 -12.18 -14.56 -3.94
N ASP A 30 -12.30 -15.87 -4.15
CA ASP A 30 -11.98 -16.87 -3.12
C ASP A 30 -10.46 -17.01 -2.96
N ASN A 31 -9.71 -16.76 -4.03
CA ASN A 31 -8.25 -16.62 -3.99
C ASN A 31 -7.85 -15.25 -3.43
N SER A 32 -7.72 -15.22 -2.11
CA SER A 32 -7.33 -14.02 -1.37
C SER A 32 -6.20 -14.28 -0.39
N SER A 33 -5.44 -13.23 -0.08
CA SER A 33 -4.37 -13.26 0.91
C SER A 33 -4.63 -12.23 2.00
N ILE A 34 -4.49 -12.63 3.26
CA ILE A 34 -4.69 -11.76 4.42
C ILE A 34 -3.39 -11.70 5.20
N MET A 35 -2.96 -10.49 5.55
CA MET A 35 -1.82 -10.27 6.43
C MET A 35 -2.15 -9.24 7.51
N LYS A 36 -1.51 -9.38 8.66
CA LYS A 36 -1.57 -8.33 9.69
C LYS A 36 -0.91 -7.06 9.16
N HIS A 37 -1.55 -5.94 9.42
CA HIS A 37 -1.08 -4.64 9.00
C HIS A 37 -1.53 -3.62 10.05
N ASN A 38 -0.56 -2.88 10.61
CA ASN A 38 -0.72 -1.93 11.72
C ASN A 38 -1.58 -0.72 11.30
N ASN A 39 -2.87 -0.93 11.04
CA ASN A 39 -3.83 0.05 10.52
C ASN A 39 -4.92 0.45 11.52
N LYS A 40 -4.70 0.26 12.81
CA LYS A 40 -5.62 0.71 13.88
C LYS A 40 -5.66 2.24 13.99
N THR A 41 -6.29 2.88 13.01
CA THR A 41 -6.43 4.34 12.87
C THR A 41 -7.42 4.95 13.86
N GLY A 42 -8.29 4.13 14.46
CA GLY A 42 -9.39 4.60 15.30
C GLY A 42 -10.40 5.42 14.48
N ARG A 43 -11.28 6.17 15.16
CA ARG A 43 -12.43 6.86 14.53
C ARG A 43 -12.07 8.15 13.77
N TRP A 44 -10.81 8.59 13.83
CA TRP A 44 -10.41 9.96 13.44
C TRP A 44 -9.52 10.04 12.21
N LEU A 45 -9.04 8.91 11.70
CA LEU A 45 -8.11 8.85 10.58
C LEU A 45 -8.75 8.05 9.43
N SER A 46 -8.68 8.60 8.22
CA SER A 46 -9.09 7.91 7.00
C SER A 46 -8.39 6.55 6.90
N THR A 47 -9.06 5.56 6.31
CA THR A 47 -8.42 4.30 5.93
C THR A 47 -7.19 4.59 5.08
N PHE A 48 -6.12 3.83 5.32
CA PHE A 48 -4.91 3.87 4.51
C PHE A 48 -5.26 3.47 3.08
N LYS A 49 -4.74 4.23 2.11
CA LYS A 49 -4.87 3.90 0.69
C LYS A 49 -3.55 3.32 0.19
N ALA A 50 -3.58 2.10 -0.31
CA ALA A 50 -2.43 1.49 -0.96
C ALA A 50 -2.31 1.97 -2.42
N ILE A 51 -1.09 1.99 -2.96
CA ILE A 51 -0.85 2.14 -4.40
C ILE A 51 0.12 1.07 -4.88
N TRP A 52 0.01 0.67 -6.14
CA TRP A 52 0.99 -0.19 -6.80
C TRP A 52 2.32 0.53 -7.04
N GLY A 53 3.40 -0.21 -6.90
CA GLY A 53 4.73 0.16 -7.37
C GLY A 53 4.90 -0.11 -8.86
N TRP A 54 6.15 0.00 -9.31
CA TRP A 54 6.48 -0.08 -10.74
C TRP A 54 6.61 -1.50 -11.29
N ASN A 55 6.73 -2.50 -10.42
CA ASN A 55 7.01 -3.89 -10.77
C ASN A 55 5.77 -4.80 -10.73
N ASP A 56 4.58 -4.23 -10.53
CA ASP A 56 3.32 -4.96 -10.38
C ASP A 56 3.31 -6.02 -9.25
N THR A 57 4.33 -6.01 -8.39
CA THR A 57 4.44 -6.92 -7.24
C THR A 57 4.51 -6.17 -5.92
N ASP A 58 4.99 -4.93 -5.88
CA ASP A 58 5.05 -4.15 -4.64
C ASP A 58 3.83 -3.24 -4.49
N LEU A 59 3.24 -3.23 -3.29
CA LEU A 59 2.24 -2.27 -2.84
C LEU A 59 2.83 -1.38 -1.75
N PHE A 60 2.60 -0.07 -1.86
CA PHE A 60 2.95 0.91 -0.82
C PHE A 60 1.73 1.25 0.01
N ILE A 61 1.81 1.11 1.33
CA ILE A 61 0.73 1.46 2.25
C ILE A 61 1.27 2.09 3.54
N GLY A 62 0.57 3.09 4.07
CA GLY A 62 0.95 3.73 5.32
C GLY A 62 0.54 2.92 6.55
N ASN A 63 1.24 3.09 7.66
CA ASN A 63 0.88 2.45 8.93
C ASN A 63 0.89 3.39 10.14
N MET A 64 0.33 2.92 11.25
CA MET A 64 0.22 3.69 12.50
C MET A 64 1.55 3.98 13.18
N ALA A 65 2.62 3.28 12.81
CA ALA A 65 3.98 3.54 13.26
C ALA A 65 4.68 4.63 12.42
N ARG A 66 3.91 5.44 11.66
CA ARG A 66 4.37 6.60 10.89
C ARG A 66 5.41 6.23 9.84
N ALA A 67 5.16 5.12 9.16
CA ALA A 67 6.01 4.61 8.09
C ALA A 67 5.17 4.10 6.92
N ILE A 68 5.87 3.80 5.83
CA ILE A 68 5.30 3.18 4.64
C ILE A 68 5.77 1.73 4.60
N ASP A 69 4.85 0.78 4.71
CA ASP A 69 5.13 -0.63 4.48
C ASP A 69 5.08 -0.93 2.98
N ILE A 70 6.03 -1.76 2.54
CA ILE A 70 6.10 -2.33 1.19
C ILE A 70 5.61 -3.76 1.32
N ILE A 71 4.46 -4.06 0.72
CA ILE A 71 3.87 -5.39 0.68
C ILE A 71 4.22 -6.00 -0.66
N LEU A 72 4.92 -7.14 -0.66
CA LEU A 72 5.09 -7.95 -1.85
C LEU A 72 3.84 -8.79 -2.07
N VAL A 73 3.35 -8.76 -3.30
CA VAL A 73 2.26 -9.56 -3.83
C VAL A 73 2.83 -10.48 -4.88
N ASP A 74 2.67 -11.77 -4.68
CA ASP A 74 3.14 -12.81 -5.59
C ASP A 74 1.99 -13.74 -5.96
N LEU A 75 2.00 -14.18 -7.21
CA LEU A 75 1.07 -15.18 -7.76
C LEU A 75 1.88 -16.44 -8.02
N ASN A 76 1.94 -17.33 -7.03
CA ASN A 76 2.61 -18.61 -7.18
C ASN A 76 1.62 -19.65 -7.72
N GLY A 77 1.64 -19.82 -9.05
CA GLY A 77 0.65 -20.65 -9.75
C GLY A 77 -0.74 -20.02 -9.66
N SER A 78 -1.66 -20.71 -8.99
CA SER A 78 -3.04 -20.22 -8.77
C SER A 78 -3.25 -19.55 -7.41
N SER A 79 -2.24 -19.50 -6.52
CA SER A 79 -2.40 -18.97 -5.17
C SER A 79 -1.80 -17.57 -5.03
N LEU A 80 -2.62 -16.65 -4.51
CA LEU A 80 -2.20 -15.29 -4.18
C LEU A 80 -1.52 -15.24 -2.81
N LEU A 81 -0.33 -14.67 -2.75
CA LEU A 81 0.43 -14.49 -1.52
C LEU A 81 0.77 -13.01 -1.30
N ALA A 82 0.51 -12.51 -0.10
CA ALA A 82 0.88 -11.17 0.33
C ALA A 82 1.78 -11.25 1.57
N MET A 83 2.92 -10.57 1.55
CA MET A 83 3.82 -10.50 2.70
C MET A 83 4.51 -9.15 2.81
N ASN A 84 4.87 -8.76 4.04
CA ASN A 84 5.67 -7.57 4.26
C ASN A 84 7.10 -7.81 3.75
N ASN A 85 7.55 -6.95 2.84
CA ASN A 85 8.85 -7.04 2.19
C ASN A 85 9.86 -6.10 2.88
N ALA A 86 9.46 -4.84 3.05
CA ALA A 86 10.31 -3.80 3.59
C ALA A 86 9.50 -2.64 4.15
N ARG A 87 10.19 -1.66 4.74
CA ARG A 87 9.58 -0.49 5.36
C ARG A 87 10.40 0.75 5.08
N LEU A 88 9.73 1.85 4.72
CA LEU A 88 10.32 3.17 4.58
C LEU A 88 9.98 4.01 5.82
N GLU A 89 11.00 4.33 6.60
CA GLU A 89 10.87 5.11 7.83
C GLU A 89 11.94 6.20 7.92
N SER A 90 11.60 7.28 8.61
CA SER A 90 12.47 8.44 8.80
C SER A 90 12.09 9.12 10.11
N GLU A 91 13.08 9.60 10.85
CA GLU A 91 12.86 10.41 12.07
C GLU A 91 12.03 11.68 11.79
N HIS A 92 12.07 12.18 10.55
CA HIS A 92 11.32 13.36 10.13
C HIS A 92 9.85 13.05 9.83
N MET A 93 9.48 11.79 9.62
CA MET A 93 8.11 11.32 9.40
C MET A 93 7.36 11.25 10.74
N THR A 94 7.07 12.42 11.30
CA THR A 94 6.42 12.54 12.62
C THR A 94 4.91 12.34 12.58
N ALA A 95 4.33 12.19 11.40
CA ALA A 95 2.89 12.04 11.17
C ALA A 95 2.62 10.85 10.25
N ILE A 96 1.38 10.37 10.28
CA ILE A 96 0.99 9.16 9.56
C ILE A 96 0.93 9.43 8.05
N PRO A 97 1.64 8.66 7.22
CA PRO A 97 1.56 8.77 5.76
C PRO A 97 0.21 8.22 5.26
N GLY A 98 -0.48 8.96 4.39
CA GLY A 98 -1.87 8.62 4.00
C GLY A 98 -2.21 8.76 2.53
N ARG A 99 -1.40 9.47 1.74
CA ARG A 99 -1.57 9.54 0.28
C ARG A 99 -0.22 9.38 -0.40
N PHE A 100 -0.21 8.59 -1.46
CA PHE A 100 1.00 8.21 -2.18
C PHE A 100 0.87 8.55 -3.66
N SER A 101 2.00 8.85 -4.29
CA SER A 101 2.11 8.99 -5.73
C SER A 101 3.49 8.50 -6.17
N ALA A 102 3.53 7.39 -6.90
CA ALA A 102 4.73 6.92 -7.58
C ALA A 102 4.96 7.78 -8.84
N HIS A 103 6.19 8.25 -9.05
CA HIS A 103 6.51 9.02 -10.25
C HIS A 103 6.39 8.14 -11.50
N PRO A 104 5.62 8.54 -12.53
CA PRO A 104 5.29 7.67 -13.66
C PRO A 104 6.50 7.29 -14.53
N TYR A 105 7.50 8.16 -14.61
CA TYR A 105 8.70 7.96 -15.46
C TYR A 105 10.01 7.73 -14.69
N LYS A 106 9.97 7.74 -13.35
CA LYS A 106 11.18 7.64 -12.53
C LYS A 106 10.98 6.55 -11.49
N VAL A 107 11.42 5.34 -11.85
CA VAL A 107 11.37 4.18 -10.95
C VAL A 107 12.09 4.51 -9.65
N GLY A 108 11.52 4.08 -8.53
CA GLY A 108 12.08 4.31 -7.19
C GLY A 108 11.85 5.71 -6.63
N HIS A 109 11.01 6.55 -7.25
CA HIS A 109 10.64 7.87 -6.74
C HIS A 109 9.18 7.89 -6.25
N LEU A 110 9.00 7.96 -4.93
CA LEU A 110 7.68 7.93 -4.29
C LEU A 110 7.45 9.22 -3.51
N ALA A 111 6.40 9.96 -3.86
CA ALA A 111 5.92 11.08 -3.05
C ALA A 111 4.84 10.61 -2.08
N CYS A 112 4.88 11.11 -0.85
CA CYS A 112 3.93 10.77 0.20
C CYS A 112 3.50 12.00 1.00
N ALA A 113 2.20 12.23 1.13
CA ALA A 113 1.63 13.23 2.02
C ALA A 113 1.23 12.61 3.37
N SER A 114 1.57 13.31 4.46
CA SER A 114 1.25 12.90 5.83
C SER A 114 0.08 13.69 6.43
N SER A 115 -0.56 13.16 7.47
CA SER A 115 -1.63 13.84 8.21
C SER A 115 -1.18 15.13 8.90
N GLY A 116 0.13 15.33 9.08
CA GLY A 116 0.73 16.55 9.64
C GLY A 116 1.00 17.65 8.61
N GLY A 117 0.52 17.50 7.36
CA GLY A 117 0.69 18.50 6.30
C GLY A 117 2.07 18.51 5.63
N LYS A 118 2.96 17.58 5.97
CA LYS A 118 4.27 17.43 5.33
C LYS A 118 4.20 16.48 4.13
N VAL A 119 5.00 16.77 3.11
CA VAL A 119 5.22 15.89 1.95
C VAL A 119 6.65 15.37 2.01
N PHE A 120 6.82 14.07 1.80
CA PHE A 120 8.11 13.39 1.76
C PHE A 120 8.34 12.82 0.36
N LEU A 121 9.57 12.95 -0.12
CA LEU A 121 10.02 12.32 -1.35
C LEU A 121 11.02 11.23 -0.99
N TRP A 122 10.70 10.00 -1.37
CA TRP A 122 11.56 8.83 -1.22
C TRP A 122 12.23 8.53 -2.55
N THR A 123 13.54 8.33 -2.52
CA THR A 123 14.33 7.94 -3.68
C THR A 123 15.15 6.71 -3.34
N ARG A 124 15.11 5.69 -4.18
CA ARG A 124 16.05 4.56 -4.08
C ARG A 124 17.45 5.06 -4.46
N ALA A 125 18.41 4.90 -3.55
CA ALA A 125 19.82 5.14 -3.82
C ALA A 125 20.41 4.09 -4.77
#